data_AF-A0AAF0LMQ2-F1
#
_entry.id   AF-A0AAF0LMQ2-F1
#
_cell.length_a   1.000
_cell.length_b   1.000
_cell.length_c   1.000
_cell.angle_alpha   90.00
_cell.angle_beta   90.00
_cell.angle_gamma   90.00
#
_symmetry.space_group_name_H-M   'P 1'
#
loop_
_entity.id
_entity.type
_entity.pdbx_description
1 polymer ?
#
loop_
_entity_poly.entity_id
_entity_poly.type
_entity_poly.pdbx_seq_one_letter_code
_entity_poly.pdbx_strand_id
1 'polypeptide(L)'
;MTDDDNRPIVVRASAYAFTALDALQAATEFDNVRGQDVYEALGELKAGVGDRLPTSLRNLVRALGYSLDAYDVREDDGSDPALAIAKAADHLNGAATMLELVWDHLEQAQSALRGQAAHERQDRGEQ
;
A
#
# COMPACT_ATOMS: atom_id res chain seq x y z
N MET A 1 -28.51 3.89 -2.25
CA MET A 1 -27.62 2.74 -2.46
C MET A 1 -26.98 2.98 -3.82
N THR A 2 -25.76 3.50 -3.83
CA THR A 2 -25.02 3.69 -5.08
C THR A 2 -24.49 2.33 -5.54
N ASP A 3 -24.15 2.16 -6.83
CA ASP A 3 -23.58 0.89 -7.35
C ASP A 3 -22.34 0.42 -6.57
N ASP A 4 -21.67 1.32 -5.85
CA ASP A 4 -20.51 1.04 -5.02
C ASP A 4 -20.83 0.22 -3.75
N ASP A 5 -22.04 0.35 -3.20
CA ASP A 5 -22.47 -0.37 -1.99
C ASP A 5 -22.62 -1.88 -2.24
N ASN A 6 -22.90 -2.28 -3.48
CA ASN A 6 -23.14 -3.68 -3.88
C ASN A 6 -21.87 -4.45 -4.25
N ARG A 7 -20.70 -3.81 -4.30
CA ARG A 7 -19.45 -4.49 -4.63
C ARG A 7 -19.00 -5.43 -3.49
N PRO A 8 -18.30 -6.54 -3.81
CA PRO A 8 -17.68 -7.39 -2.79
C PRO A 8 -16.82 -6.57 -1.83
N ILE A 9 -16.84 -6.92 -0.55
CA ILE A 9 -16.13 -6.17 0.52
C ILE A 9 -14.64 -6.01 0.19
N VAL A 10 -13.99 -7.04 -0.35
CA VAL A 10 -12.57 -6.98 -0.75
C VAL A 10 -12.30 -5.92 -1.82
N VAL A 11 -13.23 -5.72 -2.77
CA VAL A 11 -13.12 -4.73 -3.83
C VAL A 11 -13.31 -3.32 -3.27
N ARG A 12 -14.31 -3.13 -2.40
CA ARG A 12 -14.59 -1.84 -1.77
C ARG A 12 -13.46 -1.41 -0.82
N ALA A 13 -12.92 -2.34 -0.04
CA ALA A 13 -11.78 -2.08 0.84
C ALA A 13 -10.54 -1.60 0.05
N SER A 14 -10.24 -2.22 -1.09
CA SER A 14 -9.16 -1.79 -1.97
C SER A 14 -9.36 -0.39 -2.54
N ALA A 15 -10.61 0.01 -2.83
CA ALA A 15 -10.90 1.36 -3.31
C ALA A 15 -10.59 2.44 -2.27
N TYR A 16 -10.84 2.19 -0.99
CA TYR A 16 -10.44 3.12 0.08
C TYR A 16 -8.92 3.28 0.18
N ALA A 17 -8.17 2.19 -0.01
CA ALA A 17 -6.70 2.26 -0.04
C ALA A 17 -6.21 3.12 -1.22
N PHE A 18 -6.81 2.98 -2.40
CA PHE A 18 -6.52 3.83 -3.56
C PHE A 18 -6.76 5.31 -3.24
N THR A 19 -7.93 5.67 -2.71
CA THR A 19 -8.25 7.08 -2.37
C THR A 19 -7.27 7.67 -1.35
N ALA A 20 -6.86 6.89 -0.35
CA ALA A 20 -5.88 7.35 0.63
C ALA A 20 -4.49 7.59 0.02
N LEU A 21 -4.04 6.69 -0.87
CA LEU A 21 -2.76 6.83 -1.57
C LEU A 21 -2.77 8.01 -2.56
N ASP A 22 -3.87 8.22 -3.28
CA ASP A 22 -4.06 9.36 -4.19
C ASP A 22 -3.99 10.69 -3.43
N ALA A 23 -4.66 10.78 -2.28
CA ALA A 23 -4.59 11.96 -1.42
C ALA A 23 -3.17 12.21 -0.88
N LEU A 24 -2.45 11.17 -0.47
CA LEU A 24 -1.06 11.28 -0.03
C LEU A 24 -0.16 11.76 -1.18
N GLN A 25 -0.31 11.18 -2.37
CA GLN A 25 0.46 11.57 -3.55
C GLN A 25 0.26 13.05 -3.87
N ALA A 26 -0.99 13.51 -3.92
CA ALA A 26 -1.32 14.91 -4.16
C ALA A 26 -0.75 15.84 -3.08
N ALA A 27 -0.76 15.43 -1.80
CA ALA A 27 -0.18 16.21 -0.71
C ALA A 27 1.35 16.32 -0.79
N THR A 28 2.01 15.28 -1.30
CA THR A 28 3.48 15.24 -1.46
C THR A 28 3.99 15.84 -2.77
N GLU A 29 3.11 16.20 -3.70
CA GLU A 29 3.46 16.82 -4.99
C GLU A 29 3.98 18.27 -4.82
N PHE A 30 3.69 18.92 -3.69
CA PHE A 30 4.10 20.31 -3.43
C PHE A 30 5.44 20.41 -2.66
N ASP A 31 6.28 21.38 -3.05
CA ASP A 31 7.68 21.54 -2.59
C ASP A 31 7.88 21.96 -1.10
N ASN A 32 6.83 22.04 -0.28
CA ASN A 32 6.94 22.60 1.09
C ASN A 32 6.64 21.60 2.22
N VAL A 33 6.92 20.32 2.02
CA VAL A 33 6.79 19.31 3.09
C VAL A 33 7.98 19.42 4.04
N ARG A 34 7.73 19.68 5.33
CA ARG A 34 8.82 19.79 6.33
C ARG A 34 9.32 18.38 6.67
N GLY A 35 10.62 18.25 6.98
CA GLY A 35 11.20 16.96 7.37
C GLY A 35 10.50 16.30 8.57
N GLN A 36 9.95 17.11 9.49
CA GLN A 36 9.12 16.60 10.59
C GLN A 36 7.79 16.01 10.11
N ASP A 37 7.12 16.65 9.15
CA ASP A 37 5.87 16.15 8.58
C ASP A 37 6.11 14.81 7.84
N VAL A 38 7.25 14.68 7.16
CA VAL A 38 7.69 13.41 6.56
C VAL A 38 7.94 12.35 7.63
N TYR A 39 8.60 12.70 8.74
CA TYR A 39 8.83 11.77 9.86
C TYR A 39 7.51 11.24 10.44
N GLU A 40 6.53 12.11 10.65
CA GLU A 40 5.21 11.76 11.17
C GLU A 40 4.44 10.90 10.17
N ALA A 41 4.43 11.28 8.88
CA ALA A 41 3.80 10.51 7.82
C ALA A 41 4.37 9.09 7.68
N LEU A 42 5.70 8.91 7.79
CA LEU A 42 6.33 7.59 7.79
C LEU A 42 5.88 6.74 8.99
N GLY A 43 5.65 7.36 10.15
CA GLY A 43 5.15 6.67 11.34
C GLY A 43 3.72 6.16 11.17
N GLU A 44 2.84 7.00 10.62
CA GLU A 44 1.46 6.64 10.31
C GLU A 44 1.38 5.53 9.24
N LEU A 45 2.22 5.62 8.20
CA LEU A 45 2.31 4.57 7.17
C LEU A 45 2.78 3.25 7.76
N LYS A 46 3.75 3.26 8.68
CA LYS A 46 4.19 2.05 9.38
C LYS A 46 3.07 1.46 10.26
N ALA A 47 2.35 2.28 11.02
CA ALA A 47 1.29 1.81 11.90
C ALA A 47 0.06 1.28 11.12
N GLY A 48 -0.30 1.97 10.04
CA GLY A 48 -1.50 1.72 9.26
C GLY A 48 -1.33 0.72 8.13
N VAL A 49 -0.19 0.72 7.44
CA VAL A 49 0.02 -0.06 6.21
C VAL A 49 1.08 -1.15 6.40
N GLY A 50 2.20 -0.83 7.07
CA GLY A 50 3.23 -1.73 7.62
C GLY A 50 3.11 -3.23 7.28
N ASP A 51 2.98 -4.06 8.30
CA ASP A 51 2.82 -5.51 8.13
C ASP A 51 1.44 -5.90 7.56
N ARG A 52 0.49 -4.95 7.54
CA ARG A 52 -0.90 -5.20 7.14
C ARG A 52 -1.02 -5.45 5.65
N LEU A 53 -0.29 -4.72 4.81
CA LEU A 53 -0.35 -4.89 3.36
C LEU A 53 0.26 -6.23 2.91
N PRO A 54 1.49 -6.62 3.31
CA PRO A 54 2.03 -7.96 3.06
C PRO A 54 1.08 -9.07 3.54
N THR A 55 0.52 -8.93 4.74
CA THR A 55 -0.46 -9.88 5.29
C THR A 55 -1.72 -9.96 4.44
N SER A 56 -2.23 -8.83 3.95
CA SER A 56 -3.42 -8.79 3.10
C SER A 56 -3.18 -9.45 1.74
N LEU A 57 -2.01 -9.27 1.13
CA LEU A 57 -1.63 -9.97 -0.10
C LEU A 57 -1.60 -11.49 0.11
N ARG A 58 -1.01 -11.96 1.23
CA ARG A 58 -1.02 -13.39 1.60
C ARG A 58 -2.44 -13.91 1.86
N ASN A 59 -3.34 -13.08 2.39
CA ASN A 59 -4.75 -13.43 2.54
C ASN A 59 -5.47 -13.56 1.19
N LEU A 60 -5.14 -12.70 0.21
CA LEU A 60 -5.66 -12.83 -1.15
C LEU A 60 -5.18 -14.13 -1.80
N VAL A 61 -3.92 -14.52 -1.61
CA VAL A 61 -3.42 -15.84 -2.07
C VAL A 61 -4.27 -16.99 -1.53
N ARG A 62 -4.57 -16.97 -0.22
CA ARG A 62 -5.45 -17.98 0.39
C ARG A 62 -6.85 -17.95 -0.21
N ALA A 63 -7.42 -16.76 -0.42
CA ALA A 63 -8.73 -16.58 -1.02
C ALA A 63 -8.80 -17.11 -2.45
N LEU A 64 -7.73 -16.96 -3.25
CA LEU A 64 -7.64 -17.54 -4.58
C LEU A 64 -7.68 -19.08 -4.54
N GLY A 65 -6.96 -19.69 -3.60
CA GLY A 65 -7.02 -21.14 -3.37
C GLY A 65 -8.44 -21.61 -3.05
N TYR A 66 -9.12 -20.94 -2.12
CA TYR A 66 -10.53 -21.23 -1.82
C TYR A 66 -11.45 -21.04 -3.03
N SER A 67 -11.17 -20.06 -3.90
CA SER A 67 -11.98 -19.82 -5.08
C SER A 67 -11.95 -20.99 -6.06
N LEU A 68 -10.81 -21.66 -6.22
CA LEU A 68 -10.68 -22.86 -7.05
C LEU A 68 -11.46 -24.04 -6.47
N ASP A 69 -11.44 -24.19 -5.15
CA ASP A 69 -12.14 -25.30 -4.50
C ASP A 69 -13.66 -25.10 -4.46
N ALA A 70 -14.12 -23.86 -4.36
CA ALA A 70 -15.53 -23.52 -4.12
C ALA A 70 -16.32 -23.21 -5.40
N TYR A 71 -15.66 -22.85 -6.51
CA TYR A 71 -16.32 -22.39 -7.73
C TYR A 71 -15.78 -23.11 -8.98
N ASP A 72 -16.65 -23.27 -9.98
CA ASP A 72 -16.28 -23.75 -11.32
C ASP A 72 -15.64 -22.58 -12.10
N VAL A 73 -14.38 -22.30 -11.76
CA VAL A 73 -13.57 -21.26 -12.41
C VAL A 73 -13.17 -21.75 -13.79
N ARG A 74 -13.28 -20.87 -14.80
CA ARG A 74 -12.92 -21.17 -16.19
C ARG A 74 -12.22 -19.97 -16.80
N GLU A 75 -11.25 -20.23 -17.67
CA GLU A 75 -10.61 -19.22 -18.49
C GLU A 75 -11.33 -19.11 -19.84
N ASP A 76 -11.49 -17.90 -20.36
CA ASP A 76 -12.19 -17.65 -21.63
C ASP A 76 -11.49 -18.29 -22.84
N ASP A 77 -10.18 -18.52 -22.74
CA ASP A 77 -9.35 -19.17 -23.76
C ASP A 77 -9.25 -20.70 -23.60
N GLY A 78 -9.92 -21.26 -22.58
CA GLY A 78 -9.90 -22.68 -22.25
C GLY A 78 -8.60 -23.18 -21.59
N SER A 79 -7.71 -22.27 -21.18
CA SER A 79 -6.52 -22.64 -20.40
C SER A 79 -6.87 -23.05 -18.96
N ASP A 80 -5.91 -23.67 -18.27
CA ASP A 80 -6.09 -24.16 -16.90
C ASP A 80 -6.14 -22.99 -15.88
N PRO A 81 -7.30 -22.73 -15.24
CA PRO A 81 -7.43 -21.66 -14.27
C PRO A 81 -6.54 -21.85 -13.04
N ALA A 82 -6.22 -23.11 -12.69
CA ALA A 82 -5.33 -23.39 -11.58
C ALA A 82 -3.92 -22.85 -11.85
N LEU A 83 -3.46 -22.89 -13.10
CA LEU A 83 -2.16 -22.34 -13.50
C LEU A 83 -2.16 -20.81 -13.44
N ALA A 84 -3.24 -20.16 -13.86
CA ALA A 84 -3.38 -18.71 -13.77
C ALA A 84 -3.37 -18.23 -12.31
N ILE A 85 -4.12 -18.92 -11.45
CA ILE A 85 -4.18 -18.62 -10.02
C ILE A 85 -2.83 -18.90 -9.33
N ALA A 86 -2.12 -19.97 -9.68
CA ALA A 86 -0.78 -20.23 -9.15
C ALA A 86 0.19 -19.09 -9.49
N LYS A 87 0.18 -18.61 -10.74
CA LYS A 87 1.00 -17.46 -11.16
C LYS A 87 0.63 -16.19 -10.38
N ALA A 88 -0.65 -15.92 -10.21
CA ALA A 88 -1.11 -14.78 -9.41
C ALA A 88 -0.66 -14.89 -7.94
N ALA A 89 -0.75 -16.09 -7.37
CA ALA A 89 -0.30 -16.37 -6.01
C ALA A 89 1.21 -16.12 -5.83
N ASP A 90 2.02 -16.57 -6.79
CA ASP A 90 3.47 -16.35 -6.78
C ASP A 90 3.81 -14.86 -6.84
N HIS A 91 3.14 -14.09 -7.71
CA HIS A 91 3.33 -12.65 -7.81
C HIS A 91 2.91 -11.91 -6.53
N LEU A 92 1.78 -12.29 -5.92
CA LEU A 92 1.31 -11.69 -4.67
C LEU A 92 2.26 -11.98 -3.50
N ASN A 93 2.77 -13.21 -3.40
CA ASN A 93 3.77 -13.57 -2.40
C ASN A 93 5.10 -12.82 -2.62
N GLY A 94 5.55 -12.71 -3.87
CA GLY A 94 6.73 -11.93 -4.23
C GLY A 94 6.59 -10.46 -3.84
N ALA A 95 5.44 -9.84 -4.15
CA ALA A 95 5.13 -8.47 -3.76
C ALA A 95 5.11 -8.29 -2.24
N ALA A 96 4.52 -9.23 -1.49
CA ALA A 96 4.52 -9.19 -0.02
C ALA A 96 5.94 -9.17 0.56
N THR A 97 6.84 -10.00 0.04
CA THR A 97 8.25 -10.04 0.46
C THR A 97 8.99 -8.74 0.09
N MET A 98 8.76 -8.19 -1.10
CA MET A 98 9.39 -6.92 -1.49
C MET A 98 8.92 -5.76 -0.62
N LEU A 99 7.64 -5.73 -0.24
CA LEU A 99 7.09 -4.69 0.64
C LEU A 99 7.71 -4.71 2.03
N GLU A 100 8.05 -5.88 2.56
CA GLU A 100 8.80 -5.99 3.83
C GLU A 100 10.15 -5.26 3.73
N LEU A 101 10.88 -5.42 2.60
CA LEU A 101 12.12 -4.68 2.36
C LEU A 101 11.91 -3.17 2.20
N VAL A 102 10.82 -2.76 1.52
CA VAL A 102 10.47 -1.34 1.38
C VAL A 102 10.23 -0.72 2.77
N TRP A 103 9.57 -1.44 3.67
CA TRP A 103 9.32 -0.97 5.03
C TRP A 103 10.57 -0.87 5.89
N ASP A 104 11.51 -1.80 5.76
CA ASP A 104 12.82 -1.68 6.41
C ASP A 104 13.52 -0.37 5.99
N HIS A 105 13.45 -0.01 4.71
CA HIS A 105 14.02 1.25 4.22
C HIS A 105 13.26 2.48 4.71
N LEU A 106 11.93 2.43 4.78
CA LEU A 106 11.14 3.55 5.31
C LEU A 106 11.40 3.77 6.81
N GLU A 107 11.57 2.70 7.59
CA GLU A 107 11.95 2.81 9.00
C GLU A 107 13.35 3.42 9.18
N GLN A 108 14.29 3.04 8.33
CA GLN A 108 15.62 3.66 8.30
C GLN A 108 15.53 5.16 7.94
N ALA A 109 14.71 5.52 6.95
CA ALA A 109 14.49 6.91 6.56
C ALA A 109 13.86 7.71 7.71
N GLN A 110 12.81 7.18 8.36
CA GLN A 110 12.20 7.80 9.53
C GLN A 110 13.22 7.97 10.66
N SER A 111 14.02 6.94 10.93
CA SER A 111 15.06 6.98 11.95
C SER A 111 16.12 8.05 11.68
N ALA A 112 16.49 8.27 10.41
CA ALA A 112 17.44 9.31 10.01
C ALA A 112 16.89 10.73 10.19
N LEU A 113 15.56 10.90 10.15
CA LEU A 113 14.89 12.18 10.41
C LEU A 113 14.65 12.44 11.90
N ARG A 114 14.86 11.44 12.76
CA ARG A 114 14.62 11.55 14.21
C ARG A 114 15.51 12.64 14.82
N GLY A 115 14.87 13.65 15.43
CA GLY A 115 15.55 14.76 16.10
C GLY A 115 15.78 16.01 15.24
N GLN A 116 15.27 16.04 14.00
CA GLN A 116 15.21 17.28 13.24
C GLN A 116 14.12 18.20 13.79
N ALA A 117 14.46 19.47 14.03
CA ALA A 117 13.50 20.54 14.29
C ALA A 117 13.49 21.48 13.08
N ALA A 118 12.31 21.74 12.52
CA ALA A 118 12.16 22.69 11.43
C ALA A 118 12.11 24.13 11.99
N HIS A 119 12.97 25.00 11.48
CA HIS A 119 12.90 26.43 11.69
C HIS A 119 12.69 27.11 10.33
N GLU A 120 11.73 28.04 10.24
CA GLU A 120 11.59 28.87 9.06
C GLU A 120 12.90 29.60 8.80
N ARG A 121 13.40 29.56 7.57
CA ARG A 121 14.51 30.41 7.18
C ARG A 121 14.00 31.84 7.32
N GLN A 122 14.41 32.54 8.38
CA GLN A 122 14.29 33.99 8.41
C GLN A 122 15.00 34.49 7.17
N ASP A 123 14.25 35.11 6.26
CA ASP A 123 14.81 35.90 5.19
C ASP A 123 15.90 36.78 5.82
N ARG A 124 17.15 36.54 5.40
CA ARG A 124 18.21 37.51 5.64
C ARG A 124 17.84 38.70 4.78
N GLY A 125 16.97 39.55 5.33
CA GLY A 125 16.70 40.88 4.81
C GLY A 125 18.05 41.54 4.60
N GLU A 126 18.35 41.82 3.34
CA GLU A 126 19.47 42.64 2.93
C GLU A 126 19.37 43.96 3.70
N GLN A 127 20.35 44.20 4.59
CA GLN A 127 20.62 45.51 5.18
C GLN A 127 21.66 46.23 4.32
#